data_AF-A0A268THK9-F1
#
_entry.id   AF-A0A268THK9-F1
#
_cell.length_a   1.000
_cell.length_b   1.000
_cell.length_c   1.000
_cell.angle_alpha   90.00
_cell.angle_beta   90.00
_cell.angle_gamma   90.00
#
_symmetry.space_group_name_H-M   'P 1'
#
loop_
_entity.id
_entity.type
_entity.pdbx_description
1 polymer ?
#
loop_
_entity_poly.entity_id
_entity_poly.type
_entity_poly.pdbx_seq_one_letter_code
_entity_poly.pdbx_strand_id
1 'polypeptide(L)'
;MKKILLALLILNCQFFLISAENRAIKDATFYLKRESQTLKSYYQQVILQSKNAQYPVFRGRKIIEHSVYNGLTNAQKNALKGELVLSYFILRDFVKYSHLGGVGVGGVLVSEAKDKKPRMFYLKFDGRYLSDLEFLGMGSELYAYCVLPHFNHCILLGIGEDWG
;
A
#
# COMPACT_ATOMS: atom_id res chain seq x y z
N MET A 1 35.61 27.88 45.07
CA MET A 1 34.74 28.54 44.06
C MET A 1 34.82 27.95 42.65
N LYS A 2 35.93 27.33 42.20
CA LYS A 2 36.02 26.72 40.85
C LYS A 2 35.16 25.46 40.60
N LYS A 3 34.73 24.74 41.64
CA LYS A 3 33.96 23.47 41.49
C LYS A 3 32.46 23.66 41.21
N ILE A 4 31.89 24.81 41.56
CA ILE A 4 30.46 25.11 41.37
C ILE A 4 30.18 25.54 39.91
N LEU A 5 31.14 26.22 39.26
CA LEU A 5 31.01 26.65 37.87
C LEU A 5 31.00 25.47 36.87
N LEU A 6 31.71 24.38 37.20
CA LEU A 6 31.76 23.18 36.34
C LEU A 6 30.46 22.37 36.38
N ALA A 7 29.77 22.35 37.53
CA ALA A 7 28.50 21.64 37.69
C ALA A 7 27.34 22.32 36.93
N LEU A 8 27.34 23.65 36.86
CA LEU A 8 26.33 24.42 36.11
C LEU A 8 26.50 24.31 34.58
N LEU A 9 27.72 24.05 34.08
CA LEU A 9 27.97 23.79 32.66
C LEU A 9 27.50 22.39 32.22
N ILE A 10 27.59 21.39 33.09
CA ILE A 10 27.14 20.03 32.81
C ILE A 10 25.60 19.95 32.87
N LEU A 11 24.96 20.66 33.80
CA LEU A 11 23.50 20.69 33.92
C LEU A 11 22.80 21.38 32.73
N ASN A 12 23.41 22.44 32.18
CA ASN A 12 22.86 23.13 31.00
C ASN A 12 23.06 22.37 29.68
N CYS A 13 24.01 21.43 29.63
CA CYS A 13 24.20 20.59 28.45
C CYS A 13 23.13 19.48 28.35
N GLN A 14 22.60 19.02 29.49
CA GLN A 14 21.49 18.05 29.52
C GLN A 14 20.15 18.67 29.12
N PHE A 15 19.95 19.98 29.33
CA PHE A 15 18.72 20.67 28.90
C PHE A 15 18.65 20.95 27.40
N PHE A 16 19.79 21.10 26.71
CA PHE A 16 19.80 21.30 25.25
C PHE A 16 19.62 20.00 24.45
N LEU A 17 19.93 18.83 25.04
CA LEU A 17 19.78 17.53 24.36
C LEU A 17 18.34 16.98 24.38
N ILE A 18 17.43 17.56 25.15
CA ILE A 18 16.04 17.09 25.26
C ILE A 18 15.11 17.74 24.21
N SER A 19 15.57 18.75 23.47
CA SER A 19 14.75 19.41 22.44
C SER A 19 14.90 18.86 21.02
N ALA A 20 15.68 17.79 20.82
CA ALA A 20 15.56 16.97 19.62
C ALA A 20 14.32 16.08 19.75
N GLU A 21 13.16 16.71 19.82
CA GLU A 21 11.88 16.05 19.65
C GLU A 21 11.93 15.40 18.26
N ASN A 22 12.06 14.07 18.26
CA ASN A 22 11.94 13.21 17.10
C ASN A 22 10.71 13.64 16.28
N ARG A 23 10.87 14.50 15.27
CA ARG A 23 9.96 14.47 14.12
C ARG A 23 10.22 13.14 13.46
N ALA A 24 9.52 12.11 13.92
CA ALA A 24 9.45 10.84 13.22
C ALA A 24 9.11 11.18 11.75
N ILE A 25 10.03 10.86 10.85
CA ILE A 25 9.83 11.08 9.42
C ILE A 25 8.57 10.31 9.05
N LYS A 26 7.52 11.02 8.62
CA LYS A 26 6.27 10.41 8.19
C LYS A 26 6.49 9.85 6.78
N ASP A 27 7.04 8.65 6.72
CA ASP A 27 7.29 7.89 5.50
C ASP A 27 6.12 6.96 5.13
N ALA A 28 6.24 6.24 4.01
CA ALA A 28 5.21 5.32 3.54
C ALA A 28 4.87 4.22 4.57
N THR A 29 5.85 3.74 5.33
CA THR A 29 5.65 2.73 6.39
C THR A 29 4.84 3.30 7.55
N PHE A 30 5.11 4.54 7.96
CA PHE A 30 4.34 5.23 8.98
C PHE A 30 2.85 5.31 8.61
N TYR A 31 2.54 5.79 7.41
CA TYR A 31 1.15 5.92 6.94
C TYR A 31 0.49 4.55 6.80
N LEU A 32 1.14 3.59 6.15
CA LEU A 32 0.57 2.27 5.94
C LEU A 32 0.28 1.55 7.26
N LYS A 33 1.17 1.69 8.26
CA LYS A 33 0.94 1.16 9.61
C LYS A 33 -0.26 1.82 10.28
N ARG A 34 -0.39 3.14 10.18
CA ARG A 34 -1.51 3.91 10.75
C ARG A 34 -2.84 3.47 10.15
N GLU A 35 -2.91 3.32 8.83
CA GLU A 35 -4.15 2.97 8.11
C GLU A 35 -4.44 1.47 8.01
N SER A 36 -3.51 0.62 8.44
CA SER A 36 -3.54 -0.84 8.22
C SER A 36 -4.85 -1.50 8.66
N GLN A 37 -5.38 -1.11 9.83
CA GLN A 37 -6.61 -1.67 10.36
C GLN A 37 -7.83 -1.25 9.53
N THR A 38 -7.91 0.02 9.15
CA THR A 38 -8.99 0.57 8.31
C THR A 38 -8.99 -0.11 6.93
N LEU A 39 -7.82 -0.21 6.29
CA LEU A 39 -7.67 -0.86 4.99
C LEU A 39 -8.03 -2.34 5.03
N LYS A 40 -7.64 -3.04 6.09
CA LYS A 40 -7.98 -4.45 6.28
C LYS A 40 -9.49 -4.66 6.42
N SER A 41 -10.15 -3.85 7.25
CA SER A 41 -11.61 -3.89 7.41
C SER A 41 -12.33 -3.56 6.11
N TYR A 42 -11.87 -2.51 5.41
CA TYR A 42 -12.40 -2.15 4.11
C TYR A 42 -12.24 -3.28 3.08
N TYR A 43 -11.04 -3.86 2.97
CA TYR A 43 -10.78 -5.01 2.09
C TYR A 43 -11.71 -6.19 2.38
N GLN A 44 -11.91 -6.54 3.66
CA GLN A 44 -12.84 -7.60 4.06
C GLN A 44 -14.29 -7.32 3.62
N GLN A 45 -14.73 -6.07 3.73
CA GLN A 45 -16.06 -5.66 3.26
C GLN A 45 -16.17 -5.79 1.73
N VAL A 46 -15.17 -5.31 0.98
CA VAL A 46 -15.16 -5.41 -0.49
C VAL A 46 -15.17 -6.86 -0.96
N ILE A 47 -14.49 -7.79 -0.26
CA ILE A 47 -14.57 -9.24 -0.55
C ILE A 47 -16.03 -9.72 -0.49
N LEU A 48 -16.72 -9.45 0.63
CA LEU A 48 -18.08 -9.92 0.87
C LEU A 48 -19.04 -9.36 -0.18
N GLN A 49 -18.93 -8.07 -0.45
CA GLN A 49 -19.70 -7.36 -1.47
C GLN A 49 -19.44 -7.90 -2.88
N SER A 50 -18.17 -8.16 -3.22
CA SER A 50 -17.79 -8.66 -4.55
C SER A 50 -18.34 -10.06 -4.81
N LYS A 51 -18.32 -10.95 -3.81
CA LYS A 51 -18.90 -12.31 -3.91
C LYS A 51 -20.39 -12.29 -4.23
N ASN A 52 -21.11 -11.26 -3.79
CA ASN A 52 -22.53 -11.08 -4.03
C ASN A 52 -22.83 -10.17 -5.23
N ALA A 53 -21.82 -9.79 -6.02
CA ALA A 53 -21.93 -8.82 -7.12
C ALA A 53 -22.48 -7.43 -6.70
N GLN A 54 -22.32 -7.06 -5.43
CA GLN A 54 -22.76 -5.79 -4.83
C GLN A 54 -21.58 -4.84 -4.67
N TYR A 55 -20.97 -4.44 -5.79
CA TYR A 55 -19.71 -3.72 -5.79
C TYR A 55 -19.83 -2.30 -5.20
N PRO A 56 -18.95 -1.89 -4.26
CA PRO A 56 -18.85 -0.50 -3.86
C PRO A 56 -18.37 0.34 -5.05
N VAL A 57 -18.70 1.64 -5.02
CA VAL A 57 -18.40 2.58 -6.10
C VAL A 57 -17.47 3.67 -5.61
N PHE A 58 -16.38 3.90 -6.34
CA PHE A 58 -15.46 5.01 -6.12
C PHE A 58 -15.28 5.79 -7.42
N ARG A 59 -15.57 7.09 -7.38
CA ARG A 59 -15.49 7.99 -8.55
C ARG A 59 -16.20 7.43 -9.79
N GLY A 60 -17.39 6.86 -9.58
CA GLY A 60 -18.21 6.28 -10.64
C GLY A 60 -17.75 4.91 -11.15
N ARG A 61 -16.68 4.33 -10.57
CA ARG A 61 -16.19 3.00 -10.92
C ARG A 61 -16.50 1.98 -9.83
N LYS A 62 -16.98 0.82 -10.23
CA LYS A 62 -17.17 -0.34 -9.35
C LYS A 62 -15.81 -0.88 -8.90
N ILE A 63 -15.77 -1.35 -7.67
CA ILE A 63 -14.57 -1.95 -7.07
C ILE A 63 -14.87 -3.42 -6.82
N ILE A 64 -14.03 -4.27 -7.41
CA ILE A 64 -14.15 -5.71 -7.32
C ILE A 64 -12.90 -6.26 -6.64
N GLU A 65 -13.06 -7.13 -5.65
CA GLU A 65 -11.90 -7.77 -5.04
C GLU A 65 -11.20 -8.71 -6.03
N HIS A 66 -9.86 -8.72 -6.02
CA HIS A 66 -9.02 -9.40 -7.01
C HIS A 66 -9.29 -10.90 -7.11
N SER A 67 -9.32 -11.65 -6.01
CA SER A 67 -9.56 -13.09 -6.05
C SER A 67 -10.95 -13.42 -6.63
N VAL A 68 -11.97 -12.63 -6.28
CA VAL A 68 -13.32 -12.74 -6.86
C VAL A 68 -13.30 -12.43 -8.35
N TYR A 69 -12.66 -11.33 -8.77
CA TYR A 69 -12.52 -10.98 -10.18
C TYR A 69 -11.85 -12.11 -10.98
N ASN A 70 -10.80 -12.73 -10.44
CA ASN A 70 -10.10 -13.84 -11.09
C ASN A 70 -11.03 -15.03 -11.36
N GLY A 71 -11.97 -15.31 -10.46
CA GLY A 71 -12.97 -16.37 -10.58
C GLY A 71 -14.15 -16.07 -11.53
N LEU A 72 -14.28 -14.84 -12.04
CA LEU A 72 -15.37 -14.48 -12.95
C LEU A 72 -15.20 -15.10 -14.34
N THR A 73 -16.33 -15.34 -15.01
CA THR A 73 -16.38 -15.76 -16.42
C THR A 73 -15.90 -14.62 -17.34
N ASN A 74 -15.51 -14.95 -18.57
CA ASN A 74 -15.09 -13.95 -19.55
C ASN A 74 -16.19 -12.92 -19.87
N ALA A 75 -17.46 -13.33 -19.91
CA ALA A 75 -18.58 -12.42 -20.11
C ALA A 75 -18.70 -11.41 -18.95
N GLN A 76 -18.60 -11.87 -17.70
CA GLN A 76 -18.61 -11.00 -16.53
C GLN A 76 -17.40 -10.05 -16.51
N LYS A 77 -16.19 -10.55 -16.81
CA LYS A 77 -14.98 -9.72 -16.91
C LYS A 77 -15.11 -8.64 -17.99
N ASN A 78 -15.70 -8.98 -19.13
CA ASN A 78 -15.94 -8.02 -20.21
C ASN A 78 -16.90 -6.90 -19.78
N ALA A 79 -17.91 -7.20 -18.96
CA ALA A 79 -18.84 -6.21 -18.42
C ALA A 79 -18.21 -5.27 -17.37
N LEU A 80 -17.03 -5.61 -16.84
CA LEU A 80 -16.30 -4.84 -15.83
C LEU A 80 -15.07 -4.11 -16.40
N LYS A 81 -14.93 -4.02 -17.73
CA LYS A 81 -13.82 -3.29 -18.36
C LYS A 81 -13.87 -1.82 -17.94
N GLY A 82 -12.72 -1.28 -17.54
CA GLY A 82 -12.59 0.09 -17.04
C GLY A 82 -12.97 0.27 -15.57
N GLU A 83 -13.56 -0.74 -14.92
CA GLU A 83 -13.79 -0.73 -13.47
C GLU A 83 -12.48 -0.96 -12.70
N LEU A 84 -12.55 -0.99 -11.38
CA LEU A 84 -11.38 -1.13 -10.51
C LEU A 84 -11.32 -2.52 -9.87
N VAL A 85 -10.12 -3.08 -9.79
CA VAL A 85 -9.83 -4.19 -8.89
C VAL A 85 -9.19 -3.66 -7.61
N LEU A 86 -9.60 -4.19 -6.45
CA LEU A 86 -8.88 -4.02 -5.19
C LEU A 86 -8.03 -5.25 -4.92
N SER A 87 -6.72 -5.05 -4.79
CA SER A 87 -5.75 -6.10 -4.47
C SER A 87 -5.17 -5.88 -3.08
N TYR A 88 -5.08 -6.93 -2.28
CA TYR A 88 -4.28 -7.00 -1.05
C TYR A 88 -3.22 -8.08 -1.22
N PHE A 89 -1.95 -7.68 -1.27
CA PHE A 89 -0.89 -8.52 -1.80
C PHE A 89 0.43 -8.32 -1.08
N ILE A 90 1.29 -9.33 -1.16
CA ILE A 90 2.65 -9.27 -0.68
C ILE A 90 3.57 -8.95 -1.85
N LEU A 91 4.40 -7.91 -1.71
CA LEU A 91 5.39 -7.54 -2.70
C LEU A 91 6.47 -8.63 -2.83
N ARG A 92 6.67 -9.13 -4.05
CA ARG A 92 7.56 -10.27 -4.34
C ARG A 92 8.56 -10.01 -5.46
N ASP A 93 8.38 -8.96 -6.25
CA ASP A 93 9.31 -8.61 -7.31
C ASP A 93 9.21 -7.12 -7.67
N PHE A 94 10.31 -6.56 -8.17
CA PHE A 94 10.37 -5.23 -8.78
C PHE A 94 10.76 -5.37 -10.25
N VAL A 95 9.86 -4.94 -11.14
CA VAL A 95 10.07 -4.99 -12.58
C VAL A 95 10.38 -3.59 -13.09
N LYS A 96 11.55 -3.46 -13.76
CA LYS A 96 12.14 -2.25 -14.38
C LYS A 96 11.30 -0.96 -14.31
N TYR A 97 11.81 0.02 -13.57
CA TYR A 97 11.40 1.42 -13.67
C TYR A 97 11.71 2.00 -15.05
N SER A 98 10.80 2.81 -15.59
CA SER A 98 11.08 3.73 -16.68
C SER A 98 10.42 5.07 -16.39
N HIS A 99 11.13 6.17 -16.60
CA HIS A 99 10.59 7.53 -16.41
C HIS A 99 9.31 7.78 -17.23
N LEU A 100 9.13 7.09 -18.37
CA LEU A 100 7.92 7.17 -19.20
C LEU A 100 6.94 6.01 -18.95
N GLY A 101 7.40 4.97 -18.24
CA GLY A 101 6.73 3.69 -18.11
C GLY A 101 6.26 3.36 -16.69
N GLY A 102 6.48 4.20 -15.69
CA GLY A 102 6.06 3.92 -14.31
C GLY A 102 6.89 2.81 -13.64
N VAL A 103 6.30 2.19 -12.61
CA VAL A 103 6.93 1.16 -11.78
C VAL A 103 6.17 -0.15 -11.93
N GLY A 104 6.83 -1.20 -12.45
CA GLY A 104 6.28 -2.54 -12.45
C GLY A 104 6.61 -3.27 -11.15
N VAL A 105 5.66 -4.01 -10.59
CA VAL A 105 5.92 -4.89 -9.44
C VAL A 105 5.22 -6.23 -9.62
N GLY A 106 5.82 -7.27 -9.05
CA GLY A 106 5.21 -8.59 -8.92
C GLY A 106 4.76 -8.84 -7.48
N GLY A 107 3.62 -9.49 -7.32
CA GLY A 107 3.07 -9.81 -6.01
C GLY A 107 2.30 -11.11 -5.97
N VAL A 108 2.03 -11.57 -4.75
CA VAL A 108 1.12 -12.70 -4.47
C VAL A 108 -0.02 -12.20 -3.61
N LEU A 109 -1.25 -12.65 -3.86
CA LEU A 109 -2.38 -12.25 -3.02
C LEU A 109 -2.16 -12.78 -1.61
N VAL A 110 -2.45 -11.98 -0.58
CA VAL A 110 -2.28 -12.39 0.82
C VAL A 110 -3.11 -13.65 1.12
N SER A 111 -4.29 -13.77 0.50
CA SER A 111 -5.15 -14.96 0.60
C SER A 111 -4.51 -16.24 0.04
N GLU A 112 -3.56 -16.12 -0.90
CA GLU A 112 -2.89 -17.25 -1.57
C GLU A 112 -1.48 -17.48 -1.01
N ALA A 113 -0.98 -16.61 -0.12
CA ALA A 113 0.40 -16.64 0.34
C ALA A 113 0.80 -17.93 1.08
N LYS A 114 -0.18 -18.67 1.62
CA LYS A 114 0.02 -19.96 2.31
C LYS A 114 -0.17 -21.17 1.40
N ASP A 115 -0.55 -20.97 0.15
CA ASP A 115 -0.75 -22.06 -0.80
C ASP A 115 0.60 -22.68 -1.19
N LYS A 116 0.60 -23.97 -1.55
CA LYS A 116 1.83 -24.67 -1.96
C LYS A 116 2.51 -24.02 -3.18
N LYS A 117 1.74 -23.33 -4.02
CA LYS A 117 2.19 -22.63 -5.23
C LYS A 117 1.38 -21.32 -5.36
N PRO A 118 1.75 -20.25 -4.64
CA PRO A 118 1.05 -18.98 -4.73
C PRO A 118 1.17 -18.40 -6.15
N ARG A 119 0.10 -17.80 -6.67
CA ARG A 119 0.12 -17.24 -8.02
C ARG A 119 0.75 -15.85 -7.99
N MET A 120 1.79 -15.68 -8.80
CA MET A 120 2.36 -14.37 -9.08
C MET A 120 1.45 -13.60 -10.05
N PHE A 121 1.23 -12.33 -9.77
CA PHE A 121 0.63 -11.38 -10.69
C PHE A 121 1.45 -10.09 -10.72
N TYR A 122 1.27 -9.30 -11.77
CA TYR A 122 2.05 -8.09 -11.99
C TYR A 122 1.14 -6.88 -12.05
N LEU A 123 1.59 -5.80 -11.41
CA LEU A 123 0.92 -4.50 -11.36
C LEU A 123 1.84 -3.44 -11.92
N LYS A 124 1.25 -2.39 -12.50
CA LYS A 124 1.98 -1.21 -12.97
C LYS A 124 1.45 0.04 -12.30
N PHE A 125 2.32 0.69 -11.54
CA PHE A 125 2.07 1.93 -10.83
C PHE A 125 2.64 3.12 -11.60
N ASP A 126 2.13 4.31 -11.30
CA ASP A 126 2.76 5.56 -11.74
C ASP A 126 4.19 5.72 -11.16
N GLY A 127 5.07 6.43 -11.87
CA GLY A 127 6.45 6.65 -11.47
C GLY A 127 6.61 7.32 -10.10
N ARG A 128 5.61 8.09 -9.65
CA ARG A 128 5.59 8.73 -8.33
C ARG A 128 5.68 7.76 -7.15
N TYR A 129 5.29 6.50 -7.35
CA TYR A 129 5.26 5.49 -6.29
C TYR A 129 6.60 4.77 -6.12
N LEU A 130 7.61 5.08 -6.93
CA LEU A 130 8.90 4.40 -6.90
C LEU A 130 9.54 4.44 -5.50
N SER A 131 9.72 5.64 -4.94
CA SER A 131 10.36 5.82 -3.64
C SER A 131 9.57 5.17 -2.50
N ASP A 132 8.24 5.24 -2.55
CA ASP A 132 7.38 4.62 -1.54
C ASP A 132 7.50 3.10 -1.58
N LEU A 133 7.45 2.50 -2.77
CA LEU A 133 7.60 1.06 -2.96
C LEU A 133 9.00 0.58 -2.54
N GLU A 134 10.05 1.29 -2.96
CA GLU A 134 11.44 0.98 -2.57
C GLU A 134 11.60 1.05 -1.04
N PHE A 135 11.00 2.05 -0.40
CA PHE A 135 11.06 2.22 1.05
C PHE A 135 10.29 1.14 1.81
N LEU A 136 9.09 0.78 1.35
CA LEU A 136 8.27 -0.29 1.93
C LEU A 136 8.96 -1.66 1.79
N GLY A 137 9.66 -1.86 0.66
CA GLY A 137 10.53 -3.00 0.45
C GLY A 137 9.83 -4.33 0.22
N MET A 138 10.63 -5.32 -0.16
CA MET A 138 10.18 -6.68 -0.48
C MET A 138 9.54 -7.35 0.73
N GLY A 139 8.46 -8.10 0.50
CA GLY A 139 7.71 -8.79 1.56
C GLY A 139 6.70 -7.91 2.30
N SER A 140 6.61 -6.62 1.99
CA SER A 140 5.56 -5.74 2.49
C SER A 140 4.18 -6.17 1.99
N GLU A 141 3.18 -6.03 2.86
CA GLU A 141 1.77 -6.25 2.53
C GLU A 141 1.14 -4.92 2.09
N LEU A 142 0.64 -4.87 0.86
CA LEU A 142 0.23 -3.66 0.16
C LEU A 142 -1.21 -3.76 -0.34
N TYR A 143 -1.86 -2.61 -0.44
CA TYR A 143 -3.22 -2.47 -0.97
C TYR A 143 -3.19 -1.59 -2.21
N ALA A 144 -3.84 -2.03 -3.29
CA ALA A 144 -3.87 -1.26 -4.54
C ALA A 144 -5.23 -1.30 -5.22
N TYR A 145 -5.62 -0.16 -5.80
CA TYR A 145 -6.60 -0.13 -6.88
C TYR A 145 -5.90 -0.21 -8.21
N CYS A 146 -6.41 -1.04 -9.12
CA CYS A 146 -5.92 -1.05 -10.50
C CYS A 146 -7.07 -1.10 -11.50
N VAL A 147 -6.91 -0.45 -12.65
CA VAL A 147 -7.90 -0.48 -13.72
C VAL A 147 -7.96 -1.87 -14.38
N LEU A 148 -9.18 -2.38 -14.54
CA LEU A 148 -9.47 -3.64 -15.21
C LEU A 148 -9.44 -3.49 -16.74
N PRO A 149 -9.01 -4.54 -17.49
CA PRO A 149 -8.58 -5.85 -17.00
C PRO A 149 -7.06 -5.99 -16.84
N HIS A 150 -6.28 -4.97 -17.21
CA HIS A 150 -4.84 -5.11 -17.48
C HIS A 150 -3.96 -4.83 -16.27
N PHE A 151 -4.50 -4.26 -15.20
CA PHE A 151 -3.75 -3.90 -13.99
C PHE A 151 -2.55 -2.98 -14.26
N ASN A 152 -2.65 -2.18 -15.32
CA ASN A 152 -1.56 -1.35 -15.84
C ASN A 152 -1.62 0.12 -15.38
N HIS A 153 -2.66 0.48 -14.64
CA HIS A 153 -2.84 1.79 -14.03
C HIS A 153 -3.28 1.57 -12.58
N CYS A 154 -2.30 1.60 -11.67
CA CYS A 154 -2.51 1.32 -10.26
C CYS A 154 -2.24 2.53 -9.37
N ILE A 155 -3.02 2.60 -8.28
CA ILE A 155 -2.89 3.52 -7.17
C ILE A 155 -2.61 2.68 -5.93
N LEU A 156 -1.50 2.95 -5.25
CA LEU A 156 -1.16 2.33 -3.97
C LEU A 156 -1.93 3.08 -2.87
N LEU A 157 -2.59 2.33 -1.99
CA LEU A 157 -3.48 2.85 -0.94
C LEU A 157 -2.77 2.89 0.41
N GLY A 158 -3.22 3.78 1.29
CA GLY A 158 -2.67 3.89 2.65
C GLY A 158 -1.30 4.54 2.75
N ILE A 159 -0.86 5.22 1.68
CA ILE A 159 0.41 5.90 1.63
C ILE A 159 0.20 7.41 1.44
N GLY A 160 0.62 8.21 2.42
CA GLY A 160 0.56 9.67 2.32
C GLY A 160 -0.84 10.29 2.24
N GLU A 161 -1.90 9.50 2.41
CA GLU A 161 -3.31 9.92 2.43
C GLU A 161 -3.86 9.81 3.86
N ASP A 162 -4.67 10.78 4.29
CA ASP A 162 -5.45 10.65 5.53
C ASP A 162 -6.76 9.91 5.22
N TRP A 163 -6.94 8.70 5.78
CA TRP A 163 -8.16 7.90 5.67
C TRP A 163 -8.96 8.07 6.96
N GLY A 164 -9.66 9.21 7.09
CA GLY A 164 -10.47 9.58 8.25
C GLY A 164 -11.91 9.93 7.89
#